data_AF-A0A8C5REN9-F1
#
_entry.id   AF-A0A8C5REN9-F1
#
_cell.length_a   1.000
_cell.length_b   1.000
_cell.length_c   1.000
_cell.angle_alpha   90.00
_cell.angle_beta   90.00
_cell.angle_gamma   90.00
#
_symmetry.space_group_name_H-M   'P 1'
#
loop_
_entity.id
_entity.type
_entity.pdbx_description
1 polymer ?
#
loop_
_entity_poly.entity_id
_entity_poly.type
_entity_poly.pdbx_seq_one_letter_code
_entity_poly.pdbx_strand_id
1 'polypeptide(L)'
;MKILKTTWFLLTFFFLKLSDGGKVLVIPMDGSHWLSIQPVMERLHHRGHQVIAVVPDANLLIKPSDHYIMKTFAVPYSTEYLKTEFQKLGYKVFVHQPFLARITETFAKIRNITMIYLNNCKQLLYNKDLITYLQDSKFNVVVMDPVSPCGQIVAEYLSIPSVFYSRGIPCGLDSEATKCPNPPSYIPKFYTGSTDHMTFNQRVKNFLFGSFQSMVCYLVYSPFEALIKEFLHRDMTVLELYSQASIWLFRYDFIFEYPRPIMPNMILIGGINCAKEKPLTQEFESILEKSGDDGVVVFSMGSMLSEMQMKKAMEIAKGLGTIPQTVRKANLKIYCVYEDMLMSPLNEVRNKDNGMKLKEEKVRINITGQKCIARNYFPLQHNIITFKIQQTISSFYILQYLLIHILVTFKQCLKTLSIQS
;
A
#
# COMPACT_ATOMS: atom_id res chain seq x y z
N MET A 1 -33.69 -51.85 -1.88
CA MET A 1 -33.03 -51.00 -0.85
C MET A 1 -31.56 -50.65 -1.15
N LYS A 2 -30.73 -51.56 -1.68
CA LYS A 2 -29.33 -51.25 -2.07
C LYS A 2 -29.23 -50.24 -3.23
N ILE A 3 -30.01 -50.42 -4.29
CA ILE A 3 -30.03 -49.53 -5.47
C ILE A 3 -30.41 -48.09 -5.08
N LEU A 4 -31.40 -47.93 -4.19
CA LEU A 4 -31.87 -46.64 -3.70
C LEU A 4 -30.79 -45.88 -2.90
N LYS A 5 -29.94 -46.61 -2.15
CA LYS A 5 -28.81 -46.03 -1.42
C LYS A 5 -27.69 -45.62 -2.37
N THR A 6 -27.43 -46.41 -3.42
CA THR A 6 -26.40 -46.11 -4.43
C THR A 6 -26.80 -44.91 -5.28
N THR A 7 -28.08 -44.79 -5.68
CA THR A 7 -28.57 -43.59 -6.39
C THR A 7 -28.54 -42.34 -5.52
N TRP A 8 -28.90 -42.44 -4.23
CA TRP A 8 -28.75 -41.31 -3.30
C TRP A 8 -27.30 -40.89 -3.11
N PHE A 9 -26.37 -41.84 -3.00
CA PHE A 9 -24.92 -41.56 -2.91
C PHE A 9 -24.36 -40.92 -4.20
N LEU A 10 -24.83 -41.36 -5.38
CA LEU A 10 -24.43 -40.77 -6.65
C LEU A 10 -25.03 -39.37 -6.85
N LEU A 11 -26.27 -39.15 -6.43
CA LEU A 11 -26.92 -37.83 -6.43
C LEU A 11 -26.20 -36.85 -5.49
N THR A 12 -25.85 -37.26 -4.26
CA THR A 12 -25.08 -36.40 -3.35
C THR A 12 -23.69 -36.09 -3.88
N PHE A 13 -22.99 -37.05 -4.51
CA PHE A 13 -21.71 -36.78 -5.19
C PHE A 13 -21.85 -35.88 -6.43
N PHE A 14 -23.01 -35.91 -7.11
CA PHE A 14 -23.31 -35.01 -8.24
C PHE A 14 -23.54 -33.57 -7.76
N PHE A 15 -24.28 -33.38 -6.66
CA PHE A 15 -24.48 -32.06 -6.05
C PHE A 15 -23.24 -31.50 -5.34
N LEU A 16 -22.37 -32.36 -4.78
CA LEU A 16 -21.09 -31.95 -4.19
C LEU A 16 -20.09 -31.43 -5.23
N LYS A 17 -20.26 -31.75 -6.52
CA LYS A 17 -19.44 -31.24 -7.63
C LYS A 17 -19.95 -29.94 -8.27
N LEU A 18 -21.08 -29.42 -7.79
CA LEU A 18 -21.72 -28.19 -8.29
C LEU A 18 -21.66 -27.05 -7.27
N SER A 19 -20.55 -26.91 -6.54
CA SER A 19 -20.25 -25.64 -5.90
C SER A 19 -19.79 -24.66 -6.98
N ASP A 20 -20.75 -24.04 -7.65
CA ASP A 20 -20.47 -22.96 -8.60
C ASP A 20 -19.81 -21.79 -7.85
N GLY A 21 -18.64 -21.37 -8.31
CA GLY A 21 -17.90 -20.29 -7.65
C GLY A 21 -18.53 -18.95 -8.01
N GLY A 22 -18.80 -18.12 -7.00
CA GLY A 22 -19.33 -16.77 -7.21
C GLY A 22 -18.47 -15.90 -8.14
N LYS A 23 -19.10 -14.96 -8.84
CA LYS A 23 -18.46 -13.98 -9.74
C LYS A 23 -18.02 -12.75 -8.95
N VAL A 24 -16.71 -12.48 -8.96
CA VAL A 24 -16.05 -11.43 -8.19
C VAL A 24 -15.60 -10.31 -9.12
N LEU A 25 -16.08 -9.10 -8.89
CA LEU A 25 -15.58 -7.89 -9.56
C LEU A 25 -14.40 -7.32 -8.76
N VAL A 26 -13.33 -6.96 -9.43
CA VAL A 26 -12.19 -6.28 -8.83
C VAL A 26 -12.00 -4.92 -9.48
N ILE A 27 -12.04 -3.87 -8.67
CA ILE A 27 -11.70 -2.50 -9.06
C ILE A 27 -10.35 -2.18 -8.39
N PRO A 28 -9.22 -2.41 -9.08
CA PRO A 28 -7.91 -2.35 -8.46
C PRO A 28 -7.36 -0.94 -8.34
N MET A 29 -6.36 -0.82 -7.48
CA MET A 29 -5.39 0.28 -7.49
C MET A 29 -4.07 -0.25 -8.03
N ASP A 30 -3.44 0.51 -8.93
CA ASP A 30 -2.20 0.14 -9.59
C ASP A 30 -0.97 0.22 -8.65
N GLY A 31 0.19 -0.17 -9.14
CA GLY A 31 1.44 -0.15 -8.39
C GLY A 31 1.49 -1.22 -7.30
N SER A 32 2.09 -0.91 -6.15
CA SER A 32 2.27 -1.87 -5.05
C SER A 32 0.94 -2.36 -4.45
N HIS A 33 -0.14 -1.61 -4.61
CA HIS A 33 -1.48 -2.02 -4.17
C HIS A 33 -1.95 -3.24 -4.97
N TRP A 34 -1.78 -3.22 -6.30
CA TRP A 34 -2.11 -4.34 -7.18
C TRP A 34 -1.35 -5.61 -6.80
N LEU A 35 -0.03 -5.50 -6.60
CA LEU A 35 0.80 -6.63 -6.19
C LEU A 35 0.29 -7.29 -4.91
N SER A 36 -0.29 -6.51 -3.99
CA SER A 36 -0.80 -7.09 -2.74
C SER A 36 -2.14 -7.83 -2.90
N ILE A 37 -2.98 -7.48 -3.87
CA ILE A 37 -4.30 -8.11 -4.07
C ILE A 37 -4.24 -9.25 -5.09
N GLN A 38 -3.25 -9.24 -6.00
CA GLN A 38 -3.08 -10.27 -7.01
C GLN A 38 -3.11 -11.71 -6.46
N PRO A 39 -2.37 -12.07 -5.39
CA PRO A 39 -2.41 -13.43 -4.85
C PRO A 39 -3.79 -13.82 -4.30
N VAL A 40 -4.57 -12.85 -3.81
CA VAL A 40 -5.93 -13.08 -3.33
C VAL A 40 -6.84 -13.45 -4.51
N MET A 41 -6.73 -12.74 -5.63
CA MET A 41 -7.47 -13.06 -6.86
C MET A 41 -7.12 -14.45 -7.38
N GLU A 42 -5.83 -14.81 -7.42
CA GLU A 42 -5.39 -16.14 -7.82
C GLU A 42 -5.97 -17.24 -6.92
N ARG A 43 -6.05 -16.98 -5.61
CA ARG A 43 -6.65 -17.91 -4.64
C ARG A 43 -8.17 -18.01 -4.74
N LEU A 44 -8.85 -16.94 -5.15
CA LEU A 44 -10.29 -16.97 -5.44
C LEU A 44 -10.55 -17.79 -6.71
N HIS A 45 -9.77 -17.54 -7.76
CA HIS A 45 -9.85 -18.29 -9.01
C HIS A 45 -9.60 -19.79 -8.80
N HIS A 46 -8.57 -20.18 -8.06
CA HIS A 46 -8.32 -21.59 -7.73
C HIS A 46 -9.43 -22.24 -6.89
N ARG A 47 -10.28 -21.46 -6.23
CA ARG A 47 -11.47 -21.95 -5.51
C ARG A 47 -12.72 -22.01 -6.40
N GLY A 48 -12.57 -21.78 -7.69
CA GLY A 48 -13.66 -21.85 -8.68
C GLY A 48 -14.38 -20.52 -8.91
N HIS A 49 -14.00 -19.43 -8.23
CA HIS A 49 -14.62 -18.12 -8.45
C HIS A 49 -14.22 -17.52 -9.79
N GLN A 50 -15.19 -16.91 -10.47
CA GLN A 50 -14.91 -16.16 -11.69
C GLN A 50 -14.49 -14.72 -11.32
N VAL A 51 -13.19 -14.42 -11.45
CA VAL A 51 -12.63 -13.11 -11.08
C VAL A 51 -12.49 -12.23 -12.32
N ILE A 52 -13.06 -11.02 -12.29
CA ILE A 52 -12.97 -10.03 -13.36
C ILE A 52 -12.33 -8.77 -12.78
N ALA A 53 -11.19 -8.34 -13.33
CA ALA A 53 -10.54 -7.08 -12.97
C ALA A 53 -10.83 -6.00 -14.04
N VAL A 54 -11.37 -4.86 -13.63
CA VAL A 54 -11.64 -3.71 -14.51
C VAL A 54 -10.54 -2.66 -14.34
N VAL A 55 -9.79 -2.40 -15.41
CA VAL A 55 -8.49 -1.73 -15.32
C VAL A 55 -8.39 -0.62 -16.38
N PRO A 56 -7.77 0.53 -16.08
CA PRO A 56 -7.37 1.47 -17.12
C PRO A 56 -6.44 0.82 -18.16
N ASP A 57 -6.59 1.16 -19.44
CA ASP A 57 -5.68 0.69 -20.50
C ASP A 57 -4.25 1.20 -20.29
N ALA A 58 -4.08 2.44 -19.79
CA ALA A 58 -2.82 2.95 -19.28
C ALA A 58 -2.62 2.57 -17.80
N ASN A 59 -1.77 1.57 -17.54
CA ASN A 59 -1.42 1.08 -16.20
C ASN A 59 0.08 0.74 -16.09
N LEU A 60 0.60 0.70 -14.87
CA LEU A 60 1.99 0.42 -14.52
C LEU A 60 2.25 -1.09 -14.44
N LEU A 61 1.56 -1.79 -13.53
CA LEU A 61 1.92 -3.16 -13.14
C LEU A 61 0.87 -4.22 -13.48
N ILE A 62 -0.32 -3.82 -13.92
CA ILE A 62 -1.43 -4.76 -14.13
C ILE A 62 -1.31 -5.39 -15.53
N LYS A 63 -1.21 -6.73 -15.59
CA LYS A 63 -1.03 -7.47 -16.85
C LYS A 63 -2.12 -8.54 -17.03
N PRO A 64 -2.34 -9.07 -18.24
CA PRO A 64 -3.19 -10.25 -18.42
C PRO A 64 -2.66 -11.45 -17.62
N SER A 65 -3.57 -12.31 -17.17
CA SER A 65 -3.25 -13.52 -16.39
C SER A 65 -4.32 -14.58 -16.64
N ASP A 66 -3.96 -15.85 -16.49
CA ASP A 66 -4.92 -16.96 -16.57
C ASP A 66 -5.83 -17.03 -15.32
N HIS A 67 -5.48 -16.30 -14.26
CA HIS A 67 -6.17 -16.33 -12.98
C HIS A 67 -7.30 -15.31 -12.83
N TYR A 68 -7.48 -14.40 -13.79
CA TYR A 68 -8.60 -13.46 -13.81
C TYR A 68 -8.84 -12.93 -15.22
N ILE A 69 -10.07 -12.52 -15.49
CA ILE A 69 -10.43 -11.88 -16.74
C ILE A 69 -10.14 -10.38 -16.60
N MET A 70 -9.25 -9.86 -17.42
CA MET A 70 -8.96 -8.43 -17.47
C MET A 70 -9.90 -7.73 -18.47
N LYS A 71 -10.60 -6.69 -18.02
CA LYS A 71 -11.43 -5.80 -18.85
C LYS A 71 -10.86 -4.40 -18.77
N THR A 72 -10.56 -3.79 -19.92
CA THR A 72 -9.94 -2.48 -19.98
C THR A 72 -10.89 -1.37 -20.41
N PHE A 73 -10.63 -0.14 -19.95
CA PHE A 73 -11.29 1.07 -20.43
C PHE A 73 -10.27 2.16 -20.74
N ALA A 74 -10.58 2.99 -21.73
CA ALA A 74 -9.69 4.04 -22.20
C ALA A 74 -9.56 5.18 -21.18
N VAL A 75 -8.34 5.69 -21.00
CA VAL A 75 -8.08 6.91 -20.22
C VAL A 75 -7.35 7.97 -21.06
N PRO A 76 -7.49 9.27 -20.76
CA PRO A 76 -7.00 10.37 -21.60
C PRO A 76 -5.50 10.66 -21.39
N TYR A 77 -4.71 9.66 -21.02
CA TYR A 77 -3.27 9.80 -20.81
C TYR A 77 -2.56 8.50 -21.16
N SER A 78 -1.27 8.61 -21.49
CA SER A 78 -0.46 7.44 -21.84
C SER A 78 0.15 6.77 -20.61
N THR A 79 0.53 5.49 -20.76
CA THR A 79 1.30 4.77 -19.74
C THR A 79 2.60 5.47 -19.40
N GLU A 80 3.26 6.11 -20.38
CA GLU A 80 4.51 6.83 -20.15
C GLU A 80 4.31 8.10 -19.30
N TYR A 81 3.19 8.80 -19.50
CA TYR A 81 2.81 9.91 -18.63
C TYR A 81 2.60 9.43 -17.20
N LEU A 82 1.83 8.34 -17.00
CA LEU A 82 1.58 7.78 -15.68
C LEU A 82 2.88 7.35 -14.98
N LYS A 83 3.77 6.69 -15.71
CA LYS A 83 5.10 6.29 -15.22
C LYS A 83 5.95 7.49 -14.83
N THR A 84 5.95 8.55 -15.63
CA THR A 84 6.69 9.78 -15.33
C THR A 84 6.15 10.47 -14.08
N GLU A 85 4.83 10.55 -13.91
CA GLU A 85 4.23 11.13 -12.71
C GLU A 85 4.54 10.29 -11.46
N PHE A 86 4.52 8.96 -11.59
CA PHE A 86 4.94 8.06 -10.51
C PHE A 86 6.43 8.27 -10.15
N GLN A 87 7.31 8.41 -11.15
CA GLN A 87 8.74 8.64 -10.94
C GLN A 87 9.06 10.00 -10.30
N LYS A 88 8.28 11.03 -10.63
CA LYS A 88 8.39 12.34 -9.97
C LYS A 88 8.00 12.25 -8.50
N LEU A 89 7.12 11.31 -8.13
CA LEU A 89 6.65 11.18 -6.76
C LEU A 89 7.77 10.77 -5.80
N GLY A 90 8.59 9.77 -6.12
CA GLY A 90 9.68 9.33 -5.25
C GLY A 90 10.99 10.07 -5.46
N TYR A 91 11.33 10.54 -6.67
CA TYR A 91 12.57 11.34 -6.85
C TYR A 91 12.57 12.55 -5.93
N LYS A 92 11.44 13.26 -5.88
CA LYS A 92 11.27 14.48 -5.08
C LYS A 92 11.24 14.23 -3.57
N VAL A 93 11.19 12.98 -3.10
CA VAL A 93 11.34 12.67 -1.66
C VAL A 93 12.80 12.77 -1.21
N PHE A 94 13.75 12.53 -2.11
CA PHE A 94 15.18 12.57 -1.81
C PHE A 94 15.81 13.96 -2.01
N VAL A 95 15.04 14.93 -2.52
CA VAL A 95 15.52 16.29 -2.79
C VAL A 95 15.20 17.19 -1.59
N HIS A 96 16.21 17.86 -1.06
CA HIS A 96 16.00 18.90 -0.07
C HIS A 96 15.44 20.15 -0.76
N GLN A 97 14.20 20.52 -0.44
CA GLN A 97 13.56 21.72 -0.97
C GLN A 97 13.29 22.76 0.12
N PRO A 98 13.28 24.07 -0.24
CA PRO A 98 12.79 25.12 0.65
C PRO A 98 11.37 24.82 1.13
N PHE A 99 11.04 25.22 2.36
CA PHE A 99 9.79 24.88 3.01
C PHE A 99 8.54 25.27 2.19
N LEU A 100 8.48 26.51 1.69
CA LEU A 100 7.34 26.99 0.90
C LEU A 100 7.19 26.23 -0.42
N ALA A 101 8.29 25.98 -1.13
CA ALA A 101 8.29 25.19 -2.36
C ALA A 101 7.77 23.76 -2.11
N ARG A 102 8.15 23.17 -0.98
CA ARG A 102 7.70 21.84 -0.58
C ARG A 102 6.19 21.79 -0.29
N ILE A 103 5.61 22.87 0.25
CA ILE A 103 4.16 22.98 0.48
C ILE A 103 3.42 23.06 -0.85
N THR A 104 3.79 24.01 -1.70
CA THR A 104 3.12 24.24 -2.99
C THR A 104 3.20 23.00 -3.87
N GLU A 105 4.36 22.33 -3.91
CA GLU A 105 4.51 21.07 -4.62
C GLU A 105 3.61 19.95 -4.05
N THR A 106 3.40 19.91 -2.74
CA THR A 106 2.56 18.87 -2.12
C THR A 106 1.09 19.05 -2.48
N PHE A 107 0.60 20.28 -2.45
CA PHE A 107 -0.75 20.58 -2.92
C PHE A 107 -0.92 20.28 -4.41
N ALA A 108 0.08 20.61 -5.24
CA ALA A 108 0.06 20.26 -6.66
C ALA A 108 0.03 18.74 -6.89
N LYS A 109 0.80 17.96 -6.11
CA LYS A 109 0.79 16.50 -6.16
C LYS A 109 -0.55 15.91 -5.76
N ILE A 110 -1.10 16.36 -4.63
CA ILE A 110 -2.43 15.95 -4.15
C ILE A 110 -3.46 16.20 -5.24
N ARG A 111 -3.49 17.40 -5.81
CA ARG A 111 -4.39 17.76 -6.91
C ARG A 111 -4.22 16.85 -8.12
N ASN A 112 -2.98 16.62 -8.58
CA ASN A 112 -2.73 15.77 -9.74
C ASN A 112 -3.20 14.32 -9.52
N ILE A 113 -2.86 13.72 -8.37
CA ILE A 113 -3.27 12.36 -8.01
C ILE A 113 -4.80 12.27 -7.94
N THR A 114 -5.44 13.21 -7.24
CA THR A 114 -6.90 13.28 -7.15
C THR A 114 -7.55 13.40 -8.53
N MET A 115 -7.01 14.23 -9.42
CA MET A 115 -7.53 14.38 -10.77
C MET A 115 -7.37 13.11 -11.61
N ILE A 116 -6.25 12.39 -11.49
CA ILE A 116 -6.05 11.10 -12.17
C ILE A 116 -7.10 10.09 -11.69
N TYR A 117 -7.29 9.93 -10.38
CA TYR A 117 -8.27 8.98 -9.84
C TYR A 117 -9.70 9.36 -10.18
N LEU A 118 -10.05 10.64 -10.08
CA LEU A 118 -11.37 11.13 -10.43
C LEU A 118 -11.66 10.92 -11.91
N ASN A 119 -10.71 11.24 -12.78
CA ASN A 119 -10.87 11.07 -14.21
C ASN A 119 -10.97 9.59 -14.59
N ASN A 120 -10.14 8.71 -14.03
CA ASN A 120 -10.27 7.26 -14.23
C ASN A 120 -11.66 6.78 -13.85
N CYS A 121 -12.18 7.27 -12.72
CA CYS A 121 -13.52 6.90 -12.30
C CYS A 121 -14.58 7.38 -13.29
N LYS A 122 -14.49 8.63 -13.75
CA LYS A 122 -15.39 9.14 -14.79
C LYS A 122 -15.34 8.30 -16.07
N GLN A 123 -14.15 7.94 -16.55
CA GLN A 123 -14.01 7.13 -17.76
C GLN A 123 -14.61 5.73 -17.57
N LEU A 124 -14.50 5.12 -16.39
CA LEU A 124 -15.15 3.85 -16.09
C LEU A 124 -16.67 3.99 -16.05
N LEU A 125 -17.19 4.92 -15.25
CA LEU A 125 -18.62 5.09 -14.99
C LEU A 125 -19.40 5.53 -16.24
N TYR A 126 -18.82 6.40 -17.06
CA TYR A 126 -19.47 6.91 -18.27
C TYR A 126 -19.19 6.07 -19.52
N ASN A 127 -18.41 4.98 -19.42
CA ASN A 127 -18.30 4.01 -20.49
C ASN A 127 -19.57 3.14 -20.53
N LYS A 128 -20.48 3.47 -21.45
CA LYS A 128 -21.79 2.83 -21.58
C LYS A 128 -21.70 1.31 -21.78
N ASP A 129 -20.77 0.86 -22.61
CA ASP A 129 -20.63 -0.57 -22.91
C ASP A 129 -20.13 -1.34 -21.68
N LEU A 130 -19.15 -0.77 -20.98
CA LEU A 130 -18.58 -1.37 -19.78
C LEU A 130 -19.59 -1.38 -18.63
N ILE A 131 -20.27 -0.26 -18.35
CA ILE A 131 -21.21 -0.20 -17.23
C ILE A 131 -22.41 -1.12 -17.46
N THR A 132 -22.90 -1.22 -18.71
CA THR A 132 -23.95 -2.17 -19.09
C THR A 132 -23.47 -3.61 -18.90
N TYR A 133 -22.26 -3.94 -19.36
CA TYR A 133 -21.65 -5.25 -19.12
C TYR A 133 -21.56 -5.58 -17.63
N LEU A 134 -21.20 -4.62 -16.77
CA LEU A 134 -21.11 -4.85 -15.33
C LEU A 134 -22.48 -5.15 -14.71
N GLN A 135 -23.54 -4.47 -15.15
CA GLN A 135 -24.92 -4.73 -14.71
C GLN A 135 -25.46 -6.09 -15.16
N ASP A 136 -25.15 -6.48 -16.40
CA ASP A 136 -25.61 -7.73 -17.01
C ASP A 136 -24.84 -8.94 -16.49
N SER A 137 -23.60 -8.73 -16.04
CA SER A 137 -22.74 -9.79 -15.54
C SER A 137 -23.18 -10.39 -14.20
N LYS A 138 -24.07 -9.72 -13.44
CA LYS A 138 -24.59 -10.19 -12.13
C LYS A 138 -23.48 -10.66 -11.17
N PHE A 139 -22.56 -9.76 -10.85
CA PHE A 139 -21.52 -10.00 -9.85
C PHE A 139 -22.10 -10.27 -8.45
N ASN A 140 -21.43 -11.07 -7.64
CA ASN A 140 -21.84 -11.35 -6.26
C ASN A 140 -21.21 -10.37 -5.27
N VAL A 141 -20.02 -9.86 -5.57
CA VAL A 141 -19.24 -8.98 -4.68
C VAL A 141 -18.25 -8.14 -5.48
N VAL A 142 -17.96 -6.92 -5.00
CA VAL A 142 -16.85 -6.10 -5.49
C VAL A 142 -15.73 -6.05 -4.46
N VAL A 143 -14.50 -6.33 -4.88
CA VAL A 143 -13.28 -6.14 -4.09
C VAL A 143 -12.49 -4.96 -4.64
N MET A 144 -12.04 -4.07 -3.76
CA MET A 144 -11.34 -2.85 -4.17
C MET A 144 -10.36 -2.36 -3.10
N ASP A 145 -9.45 -1.47 -3.50
CA ASP A 145 -8.70 -0.68 -2.52
C ASP A 145 -9.38 0.69 -2.32
N PRO A 146 -9.76 1.07 -1.08
CA PRO A 146 -10.49 2.30 -0.79
C PRO A 146 -9.63 3.58 -0.87
N VAL A 147 -8.39 3.51 -1.38
CA VAL A 147 -7.65 4.73 -1.77
C VAL A 147 -8.44 5.54 -2.80
N SER A 148 -9.19 4.90 -3.71
CA SER A 148 -10.09 5.56 -4.64
C SER A 148 -11.55 5.20 -4.35
N PRO A 149 -12.48 6.16 -4.26
CA PRO A 149 -13.90 5.87 -4.02
C PRO A 149 -14.62 5.14 -5.15
N CYS A 150 -14.00 5.06 -6.33
CA CYS A 150 -14.69 4.61 -7.54
C CYS A 150 -15.31 3.23 -7.43
N GLY A 151 -14.60 2.27 -6.83
CA GLY A 151 -15.13 0.92 -6.69
C GLY A 151 -16.38 0.87 -5.83
N GLN A 152 -16.49 1.76 -4.83
CA GLN A 152 -17.67 1.82 -3.96
C GLN A 152 -18.84 2.46 -4.69
N ILE A 153 -18.59 3.48 -5.54
CA ILE A 153 -19.62 4.03 -6.43
C ILE A 153 -20.17 2.95 -7.35
N VAL A 154 -19.30 2.11 -7.92
CA VAL A 154 -19.71 0.96 -8.75
C VAL A 154 -20.51 -0.06 -7.94
N ALA A 155 -20.09 -0.38 -6.71
CA ALA A 155 -20.81 -1.31 -5.85
C ALA A 155 -22.23 -0.83 -5.51
N GLU A 156 -22.39 0.46 -5.16
CA GLU A 156 -23.70 1.08 -4.93
C GLU A 156 -24.58 1.05 -6.19
N TYR A 157 -24.01 1.40 -7.34
CA TYR A 157 -24.73 1.39 -8.63
C TYR A 157 -25.24 -0.01 -8.99
N LEU A 158 -24.41 -1.02 -8.78
CA LEU A 158 -24.75 -2.42 -9.04
C LEU A 158 -25.61 -3.05 -7.92
N SER A 159 -25.74 -2.38 -6.77
CA SER A 159 -26.44 -2.88 -5.58
C SER A 159 -25.90 -4.23 -5.09
N ILE A 160 -24.57 -4.35 -4.99
CA ILE A 160 -23.89 -5.58 -4.55
C ILE A 160 -22.93 -5.29 -3.38
N PRO A 161 -22.68 -6.27 -2.49
CA PRO A 161 -21.81 -6.06 -1.35
C PRO A 161 -20.39 -5.70 -1.78
N SER A 162 -19.74 -4.82 -1.02
CA SER A 162 -18.37 -4.39 -1.26
C SER A 162 -17.42 -4.83 -0.14
N VAL A 163 -16.22 -5.19 -0.56
CA VAL A 163 -15.11 -5.62 0.29
C VAL A 163 -13.92 -4.71 0.04
N PHE A 164 -13.54 -3.97 1.06
CA PHE A 164 -12.35 -3.11 1.00
C PHE A 164 -11.13 -3.90 1.40
N TYR A 165 -10.12 -3.93 0.53
CA TYR A 165 -8.82 -4.55 0.75
C TYR A 165 -7.78 -3.44 0.91
N SER A 166 -7.40 -3.13 2.15
CA SER A 166 -6.63 -1.91 2.46
C SER A 166 -5.57 -2.13 3.53
N ARG A 167 -4.63 -1.19 3.64
CA ARG A 167 -3.74 -1.06 4.81
C ARG A 167 -4.17 0.07 5.75
N GLY A 168 -5.41 0.54 5.60
CA GLY A 168 -5.95 1.69 6.31
C GLY A 168 -5.82 2.99 5.51
N ILE A 169 -6.65 3.96 5.87
CA ILE A 169 -6.66 5.28 5.24
C ILE A 169 -5.96 6.24 6.20
N PRO A 170 -4.85 6.91 5.81
CA PRO A 170 -3.99 7.64 6.76
C PRO A 170 -4.69 8.69 7.63
N CYS A 171 -5.80 9.27 7.18
CA CYS A 171 -6.57 10.26 7.93
C CYS A 171 -7.60 9.67 8.91
N GLY A 172 -7.78 8.34 8.96
CA GLY A 172 -8.75 7.69 9.84
C GLY A 172 -10.16 7.57 9.27
N LEU A 173 -10.36 7.86 7.98
CA LEU A 173 -11.64 7.74 7.30
C LEU A 173 -12.23 6.32 7.37
N ASP A 174 -11.36 5.30 7.44
CA ASP A 174 -11.73 3.91 7.67
C ASP A 174 -12.41 3.70 9.04
N SER A 175 -11.87 4.34 10.08
CA SER A 175 -12.41 4.29 11.43
C SER A 175 -13.70 5.09 11.54
N GLU A 176 -13.77 6.26 10.89
CA GLU A 176 -14.99 7.07 10.86
C GLU A 176 -16.12 6.37 10.10
N ALA A 177 -15.84 5.81 8.92
CA ALA A 177 -16.82 5.09 8.09
C ALA A 177 -17.39 3.86 8.81
N THR A 178 -16.57 3.17 9.59
CA THR A 178 -16.98 2.03 10.41
C THR A 178 -17.57 2.43 11.76
N LYS A 179 -17.62 3.72 12.09
CA LYS A 179 -18.02 4.25 13.42
C LYS A 179 -17.17 3.69 14.57
N CYS A 180 -15.94 3.31 14.26
CA CYS A 180 -14.99 2.77 15.21
C CYS A 180 -14.26 3.91 15.96
N PRO A 181 -14.22 3.89 17.32
CA PRO A 181 -13.51 4.91 18.09
C PRO A 181 -12.03 5.06 17.68
N ASN A 182 -11.62 6.29 17.33
CA ASN A 182 -10.23 6.60 16.95
C ASN A 182 -9.65 7.84 17.70
N PRO A 183 -9.65 7.84 19.06
CA PRO A 183 -9.24 9.00 19.85
C PRO A 183 -7.74 9.33 19.72
N PRO A 184 -7.38 10.56 19.31
CA PRO A 184 -5.99 10.98 19.15
C PRO A 184 -5.25 11.17 20.49
N SER A 185 -5.93 11.02 21.62
CA SER A 185 -5.30 11.13 22.94
C SER A 185 -4.39 9.93 23.21
N TYR A 186 -4.70 8.74 22.73
CA TYR A 186 -3.86 7.54 22.92
C TYR A 186 -3.64 6.72 21.65
N ILE A 187 -4.36 6.97 20.55
CA ILE A 187 -4.08 6.30 19.28
C ILE A 187 -3.13 7.18 18.47
N PRO A 188 -1.88 6.74 18.23
CA PRO A 188 -0.93 7.53 17.46
C PRO A 188 -1.35 7.58 15.99
N LYS A 189 -1.33 8.78 15.42
CA LYS A 189 -1.54 9.02 14.00
C LYS A 189 -0.30 8.64 13.21
N PHE A 190 -0.51 8.14 12.00
CA PHE A 190 0.58 7.75 11.10
C PHE A 190 1.61 8.88 10.98
N TYR A 191 2.90 8.53 10.92
CA TYR A 191 4.02 9.46 10.76
C TYR A 191 4.33 10.38 11.95
N THR A 192 3.59 10.35 13.04
CA THR A 192 3.92 11.18 14.22
C THR A 192 5.15 10.69 14.98
N GLY A 193 5.49 9.40 14.85
CA GLY A 193 6.51 8.70 15.64
C GLY A 193 6.09 8.46 17.08
N SER A 194 4.82 8.70 17.40
CA SER A 194 4.25 8.49 18.73
C SER A 194 3.87 7.03 18.95
N THR A 195 3.80 6.63 20.21
CA THR A 195 3.24 5.35 20.66
C THR A 195 1.86 5.57 21.31
N ASP A 196 1.26 4.52 21.85
CA ASP A 196 0.07 4.59 22.72
C ASP A 196 0.35 5.30 24.06
N HIS A 197 1.61 5.35 24.48
CA HIS A 197 2.06 6.10 25.64
C HIS A 197 2.59 7.48 25.26
N MET A 198 1.70 8.47 25.25
CA MET A 198 2.03 9.86 24.92
C MET A 198 1.97 10.79 26.14
N THR A 199 2.99 11.64 26.27
CA THR A 199 2.96 12.88 27.08
C THR A 199 1.97 13.89 26.52
N PHE A 200 1.58 14.89 27.32
CA PHE A 200 0.66 15.95 26.87
C PHE A 200 1.09 16.59 25.55
N ASN A 201 2.37 16.97 25.41
CA ASN A 201 2.89 17.58 24.18
C ASN A 201 2.82 16.63 22.97
N GLN A 202 3.07 15.33 23.18
CA GLN A 202 2.92 14.34 22.12
C GLN A 202 1.45 14.18 21.72
N ARG A 203 0.51 14.22 22.68
CA ARG A 203 -0.93 14.19 22.40
C ARG A 203 -1.40 15.40 21.60
N VAL A 204 -0.93 16.60 21.96
CA VAL A 204 -1.24 17.83 21.20
C VAL A 204 -0.70 17.73 19.78
N LYS A 205 0.57 17.31 19.61
CA LYS A 205 1.15 17.06 18.29
C LYS A 205 0.34 16.03 17.50
N ASN A 206 -0.08 14.94 18.14
CA ASN A 206 -0.84 13.86 17.54
C ASN A 206 -2.22 14.31 17.07
N PHE A 207 -2.93 15.08 17.91
CA PHE A 207 -4.22 15.68 17.58
C PHE A 207 -4.11 16.61 16.38
N LEU A 208 -3.18 17.57 16.43
CA LEU A 208 -3.00 18.54 15.33
C LEU A 208 -2.62 17.84 14.03
N PHE A 209 -1.82 16.78 14.11
CA PHE A 209 -1.48 15.96 12.96
C PHE A 209 -2.74 15.31 12.40
N GLY A 210 -3.51 14.61 13.24
CA GLY A 210 -4.77 13.98 12.85
C GLY A 210 -5.72 14.95 12.16
N SER A 211 -5.97 16.12 12.76
CA SER A 211 -6.85 17.15 12.18
C SER A 211 -6.37 17.62 10.81
N PHE A 212 -5.05 17.81 10.67
CA PHE A 212 -4.46 18.16 9.39
C PHE A 212 -4.61 17.03 8.35
N GLN A 213 -4.47 15.76 8.76
CA GLN A 213 -4.69 14.63 7.86
C GLN A 213 -6.15 14.58 7.37
N SER A 214 -7.12 14.81 8.25
CA SER A 214 -8.55 14.86 7.89
C SER A 214 -8.82 15.98 6.87
N MET A 215 -8.22 17.17 7.04
CA MET A 215 -8.33 18.25 6.06
C MET A 215 -7.78 17.84 4.68
N VAL A 216 -6.63 17.16 4.63
CA VAL A 216 -6.05 16.67 3.36
C VAL A 216 -6.97 15.64 2.70
N CYS A 217 -7.53 14.71 3.48
CA CYS A 217 -8.48 13.74 2.96
C CYS A 217 -9.73 14.41 2.39
N TYR A 218 -10.26 15.43 3.06
CA TYR A 218 -11.37 16.21 2.52
C TYR A 218 -11.04 16.82 1.15
N LEU A 219 -9.85 17.39 0.97
CA LEU A 219 -9.41 17.93 -0.32
C LEU A 219 -9.24 16.84 -1.40
N VAL A 220 -8.81 15.65 -1.01
CA VAL A 220 -8.63 14.50 -1.92
C VAL A 220 -9.97 13.92 -2.37
N TYR A 221 -10.93 13.82 -1.46
CA TYR A 221 -12.16 13.05 -1.66
C TYR A 221 -13.38 13.91 -2.02
N SER A 222 -13.46 15.17 -1.59
CA SER A 222 -14.59 16.06 -1.93
C SER A 222 -14.89 16.17 -3.44
N PRO A 223 -13.91 16.10 -4.38
CA PRO A 223 -14.24 16.11 -5.80
C PRO A 223 -15.07 14.89 -6.27
N PHE A 224 -15.07 13.79 -5.51
CA PHE A 224 -15.90 12.63 -5.81
C PHE A 224 -17.36 12.81 -5.40
N GLU A 225 -17.69 13.69 -4.46
CA GLU A 225 -19.08 13.91 -4.01
C GLU A 225 -19.95 14.45 -5.14
N ALA A 226 -19.41 15.33 -5.98
CA ALA A 226 -20.09 15.78 -7.19
C ALA A 226 -20.35 14.64 -8.17
N LEU A 227 -19.40 13.72 -8.34
CA LEU A 227 -19.53 12.55 -9.20
C LEU A 227 -20.56 11.55 -8.64
N ILE A 228 -20.57 11.33 -7.33
CA ILE A 228 -21.56 10.51 -6.63
C ILE A 228 -22.96 11.06 -6.89
N LYS A 229 -23.15 12.36 -6.71
CA LYS A 229 -24.43 13.04 -6.94
C LYS A 229 -24.90 12.95 -8.39
N GLU A 230 -23.99 13.16 -9.33
CA GLU A 230 -24.29 13.10 -10.77
C GLU A 230 -24.66 11.67 -11.21
N PHE A 231 -23.88 10.67 -10.79
CA PHE A 231 -23.98 9.31 -11.31
C PHE A 231 -24.97 8.42 -10.54
N LEU A 232 -25.00 8.52 -9.21
CA LEU A 232 -25.93 7.72 -8.37
C LEU A 232 -27.25 8.46 -8.10
N HIS A 233 -27.36 9.74 -8.47
CA HIS A 233 -28.50 10.59 -8.16
C HIS A 233 -28.82 10.67 -6.66
N ARG A 234 -27.78 10.62 -5.81
CA ARG A 234 -27.87 10.70 -4.34
C ARG A 234 -26.92 11.77 -3.81
N ASP A 235 -27.40 12.62 -2.91
CA ASP A 235 -26.55 13.56 -2.20
C ASP A 235 -25.88 12.83 -1.03
N MET A 236 -24.60 12.51 -1.17
CA MET A 236 -23.88 11.66 -0.25
C MET A 236 -22.39 12.03 -0.22
N THR A 237 -21.84 12.12 0.98
CA THR A 237 -20.40 12.33 1.23
C THR A 237 -19.60 11.06 0.97
N VAL A 238 -18.29 11.18 0.75
CA VAL A 238 -17.42 9.99 0.64
C VAL A 238 -17.40 9.16 1.92
N LEU A 239 -17.55 9.79 3.08
CA LEU A 239 -17.67 9.11 4.37
C LEU A 239 -18.92 8.21 4.41
N GLU A 240 -20.07 8.74 4.03
CA GLU A 240 -21.33 7.98 3.97
C GLU A 240 -21.25 6.86 2.93
N LEU A 241 -20.64 7.13 1.78
CA LEU A 241 -20.38 6.12 0.76
C LEU A 241 -19.56 4.95 1.31
N TYR A 242 -18.47 5.23 2.02
CA TYR A 242 -17.60 4.20 2.62
C TYR A 242 -18.27 3.47 3.79
N SER A 243 -19.23 4.10 4.46
CA SER A 243 -19.99 3.44 5.53
C SER A 243 -20.89 2.30 5.03
N GLN A 244 -21.16 2.24 3.72
CA GLN A 244 -21.92 1.14 3.10
C GLN A 244 -21.08 -0.14 2.89
N ALA A 245 -19.77 -0.09 3.12
CA ALA A 245 -18.90 -1.23 2.90
C ALA A 245 -19.26 -2.41 3.82
N SER A 246 -19.43 -3.59 3.21
CA SER A 246 -19.84 -4.80 3.94
C SER A 246 -18.70 -5.35 4.80
N ILE A 247 -17.47 -5.38 4.27
CA ILE A 247 -16.28 -5.90 4.97
C ILE A 247 -15.06 -5.02 4.68
N TRP A 248 -14.27 -4.77 5.72
CA TRP A 248 -12.95 -4.15 5.64
C TRP A 248 -11.87 -5.20 5.97
N LEU A 249 -11.10 -5.58 4.96
CA LEU A 249 -9.94 -6.46 5.08
C LEU A 249 -8.67 -5.62 5.23
N PHE A 250 -8.09 -5.61 6.43
CA PHE A 250 -6.89 -4.85 6.76
C PHE A 250 -5.62 -5.70 6.68
N ARG A 251 -4.66 -5.30 5.84
CA ARG A 251 -3.41 -6.04 5.57
C ARG A 251 -2.33 -5.90 6.66
N TYR A 252 -2.73 -5.84 7.92
CA TYR A 252 -1.84 -5.78 9.06
C TYR A 252 -2.32 -6.73 10.16
N ASP A 253 -1.40 -7.13 11.03
CA ASP A 253 -1.66 -8.04 12.14
C ASP A 253 -1.86 -7.25 13.43
N PHE A 254 -2.73 -7.74 14.32
CA PHE A 254 -3.01 -7.09 15.59
C PHE A 254 -1.77 -6.96 16.48
N ILE A 255 -0.76 -7.82 16.31
CA ILE A 255 0.51 -7.78 17.06
C ILE A 255 1.29 -6.47 16.81
N PHE A 256 1.13 -5.87 15.63
CA PHE A 256 1.85 -4.64 15.25
C PHE A 256 1.01 -3.37 15.45
N GLU A 257 -0.21 -3.50 15.97
CA GLU A 257 -1.14 -2.39 16.13
C GLU A 257 -1.28 -2.00 17.60
N TYR A 258 -1.61 -0.73 17.82
CA TYR A 258 -1.91 -0.25 19.16
C TYR A 258 -3.33 -0.68 19.57
N PRO A 259 -3.55 -0.98 20.87
CA PRO A 259 -4.86 -1.37 21.36
C PRO A 259 -5.93 -0.32 21.03
N ARG A 260 -6.92 -0.71 20.23
CA ARG A 260 -8.10 0.09 19.92
C ARG A 260 -9.29 -0.82 19.64
N PRO A 261 -10.53 -0.33 19.85
CA PRO A 261 -11.72 -1.05 19.40
C PRO A 261 -11.64 -1.33 17.90
N ILE A 262 -12.26 -2.42 17.45
CA ILE A 262 -12.48 -2.76 16.05
C ILE A 262 -13.92 -3.25 15.89
N MET A 263 -14.54 -2.98 14.75
CA MET A 263 -15.89 -3.45 14.46
C MET A 263 -15.87 -4.88 13.89
N PRO A 264 -16.94 -5.67 14.03
CA PRO A 264 -16.97 -7.06 13.54
C PRO A 264 -16.74 -7.21 12.03
N ASN A 265 -17.04 -6.17 11.24
CA ASN A 265 -16.78 -6.15 9.81
C ASN A 265 -15.34 -5.72 9.45
N MET A 266 -14.50 -5.39 10.43
CA MET A 266 -13.09 -5.06 10.27
C MET A 266 -12.23 -6.29 10.58
N ILE A 267 -11.73 -6.94 9.54
CA ILE A 267 -10.99 -8.20 9.65
C ILE A 267 -9.52 -7.94 9.36
N LEU A 268 -8.67 -8.27 10.33
CA LEU A 268 -7.21 -8.16 10.21
C LEU A 268 -6.68 -9.42 9.51
N ILE A 269 -6.06 -9.24 8.35
CA ILE A 269 -5.53 -10.30 7.48
C ILE A 269 -4.02 -10.15 7.30
N GLY A 270 -3.32 -9.85 8.39
CA GLY A 270 -1.86 -9.85 8.44
C GLY A 270 -1.27 -11.16 7.93
N GLY A 271 -0.17 -11.08 7.17
CA GLY A 271 0.51 -12.27 6.65
C GLY A 271 -0.17 -12.96 5.46
N ILE A 272 -1.27 -12.43 4.91
CA ILE A 272 -1.95 -13.03 3.75
C ILE A 272 -1.06 -13.14 2.50
N ASN A 273 -0.06 -12.27 2.39
CA ASN A 273 0.93 -12.26 1.31
C ASN A 273 2.14 -13.18 1.59
N CYS A 274 2.19 -13.88 2.73
CA CYS A 274 3.24 -14.84 3.01
C CYS A 274 3.03 -16.10 2.17
N ALA A 275 3.91 -16.32 1.19
CA ALA A 275 3.96 -17.57 0.45
C ALA A 275 4.43 -18.73 1.33
N LYS A 276 4.07 -19.96 0.96
CA LYS A 276 4.69 -21.16 1.55
C LYS A 276 6.20 -21.12 1.29
N GLU A 277 6.97 -21.54 2.28
CA GLU A 277 8.42 -21.66 2.20
C GLU A 277 8.81 -22.43 0.94
N LYS A 278 9.70 -21.83 0.16
CA LYS A 278 10.34 -22.48 -0.99
C LYS A 278 11.82 -22.68 -0.64
N PRO A 279 12.44 -23.77 -1.11
CA PRO A 279 13.88 -23.89 -0.99
C PRO A 279 14.55 -22.67 -1.63
N LEU A 280 15.65 -22.24 -1.02
CA LEU A 280 16.45 -21.16 -1.58
C LEU A 280 17.03 -21.63 -2.91
N THR A 281 17.30 -20.70 -3.83
CA THR A 281 18.06 -21.06 -5.02
C THR A 281 19.49 -21.38 -4.59
N GLN A 282 20.16 -22.27 -5.33
CA GLN A 282 21.55 -22.65 -5.08
C GLN A 282 22.48 -21.43 -4.97
N GLU A 283 22.15 -20.35 -5.68
CA GLU A 283 22.84 -19.06 -5.57
C GLU A 283 22.74 -18.45 -4.16
N PHE A 284 21.55 -18.40 -3.56
CA PHE A 284 21.35 -17.86 -2.21
C PHE A 284 21.90 -18.80 -1.13
N GLU A 285 21.78 -20.12 -1.33
CA GLU A 285 22.39 -21.11 -0.43
C GLU A 285 23.91 -20.91 -0.37
N SER A 286 24.58 -20.80 -1.53
CA SER A 286 26.02 -20.58 -1.58
C SER A 286 26.47 -19.28 -0.90
N ILE A 287 25.60 -18.26 -0.85
CA ILE A 287 25.88 -17.00 -0.17
C ILE A 287 25.77 -17.18 1.33
N LEU A 288 24.69 -17.80 1.81
CA LEU A 288 24.52 -18.09 3.23
C LEU A 288 25.67 -18.93 3.77
N GLU A 289 26.12 -19.94 3.01
CA GLU A 289 27.28 -20.76 3.36
C GLU A 289 28.57 -19.94 3.42
N LYS A 290 28.83 -19.09 2.42
CA LYS A 290 30.03 -18.23 2.39
C LYS A 290 30.04 -17.14 3.45
N SER A 291 28.87 -16.68 3.89
CA SER A 291 28.74 -15.63 4.88
C SER A 291 29.09 -16.08 6.30
N GLY A 292 29.19 -17.40 6.54
CA GLY A 292 29.66 -17.96 7.81
C GLY A 292 28.93 -17.39 9.03
N ASP A 293 29.67 -17.16 10.12
CA ASP A 293 29.13 -16.67 11.39
C ASP A 293 28.69 -15.19 11.33
N ASP A 294 29.28 -14.40 10.43
CA ASP A 294 28.99 -12.97 10.27
C ASP A 294 27.56 -12.75 9.76
N GLY A 295 27.06 -13.65 8.91
CA GLY A 295 25.69 -13.63 8.42
C GLY A 295 25.46 -12.71 7.21
N VAL A 296 24.18 -12.54 6.85
CA VAL A 296 23.76 -11.83 5.62
C VAL A 296 22.89 -10.63 5.94
N VAL A 297 23.12 -9.53 5.23
CA VAL A 297 22.20 -8.39 5.19
C VAL A 297 21.39 -8.39 3.90
N VAL A 298 20.07 -8.48 4.08
CA VAL A 298 19.09 -8.26 3.00
C VAL A 298 18.67 -6.79 3.03
N PHE A 299 19.02 -6.06 1.98
CA PHE A 299 18.68 -4.64 1.83
C PHE A 299 17.67 -4.44 0.71
N SER A 300 16.49 -3.88 0.99
CA SER A 300 15.47 -3.51 0.00
C SER A 300 14.86 -2.14 0.30
N MET A 301 14.64 -1.33 -0.74
CA MET A 301 13.94 -0.03 -0.64
C MET A 301 12.56 -0.04 -1.32
N GLY A 302 12.07 -1.21 -1.71
CA GLY A 302 10.76 -1.35 -2.35
C GLY A 302 10.67 -0.75 -3.76
N SER A 303 9.44 -0.45 -4.19
CA SER A 303 9.08 -0.11 -5.58
C SER A 303 9.59 1.24 -6.08
N MET A 304 10.27 2.03 -5.25
CA MET A 304 10.67 3.42 -5.57
C MET A 304 12.19 3.59 -5.72
N LEU A 305 12.93 2.47 -5.79
CA LEU A 305 14.39 2.44 -5.80
C LEU A 305 15.02 3.13 -7.03
N SER A 306 14.33 3.18 -8.17
CA SER A 306 14.83 3.82 -9.40
C SER A 306 15.01 5.33 -9.29
N GLU A 307 14.50 5.94 -8.23
CA GLU A 307 14.37 7.40 -8.11
C GLU A 307 15.33 8.01 -7.06
N MET A 308 16.16 7.18 -6.43
CA MET A 308 17.12 7.63 -5.43
C MET A 308 18.31 8.35 -6.09
N GLN A 309 18.69 9.50 -5.55
CA GLN A 309 19.88 10.22 -6.00
C GLN A 309 21.15 9.39 -5.77
N MET A 310 22.05 9.39 -6.75
CA MET A 310 23.32 8.64 -6.70
C MET A 310 24.15 8.99 -5.45
N LYS A 311 24.14 10.26 -5.02
CA LYS A 311 24.80 10.67 -3.78
C LYS A 311 24.27 9.90 -2.56
N LYS A 312 22.96 9.78 -2.42
CA LYS A 312 22.33 9.03 -1.32
C LYS A 312 22.58 7.53 -1.45
N ALA A 313 22.58 7.01 -2.67
CA ALA A 313 22.95 5.63 -2.97
C ALA A 313 24.36 5.29 -2.46
N MET A 314 25.33 6.17 -2.76
CA MET A 314 26.72 6.04 -2.34
C MET A 314 26.88 6.14 -0.82
N GLU A 315 26.14 7.04 -0.16
CA GLU A 315 26.13 7.12 1.30
C GLU A 315 25.64 5.82 1.96
N ILE A 316 24.55 5.24 1.43
CA ILE A 316 24.02 3.96 1.92
C ILE A 316 25.02 2.84 1.65
N ALA A 317 25.58 2.76 0.44
CA ALA A 317 26.56 1.75 0.08
C ALA A 317 27.83 1.85 0.94
N LYS A 318 28.30 3.08 1.22
CA LYS A 318 29.44 3.31 2.13
C LYS A 318 29.12 2.84 3.55
N GLY A 319 27.93 3.14 4.07
CA GLY A 319 27.50 2.67 5.38
C GLY A 319 27.43 1.14 5.46
N LEU A 320 26.78 0.52 4.47
CA LEU A 320 26.69 -0.93 4.34
C LEU A 320 28.05 -1.61 4.07
N GLY A 321 29.03 -0.88 3.53
CA GLY A 321 30.39 -1.40 3.35
C GLY A 321 31.23 -1.42 4.63
N THR A 322 30.73 -0.87 5.76
CA THR A 322 31.47 -0.87 7.03
C THR A 322 31.14 -2.05 7.94
N ILE A 323 30.12 -2.83 7.61
CA ILE A 323 29.68 -3.98 8.41
C ILE A 323 30.31 -5.27 7.89
N PRO A 324 30.60 -6.25 8.77
CA PRO A 324 31.24 -7.51 8.38
C PRO A 324 30.30 -8.45 7.61
N GLN A 325 28.98 -8.27 7.73
CA GLN A 325 27.97 -9.06 7.02
C GLN A 325 28.12 -8.95 5.50
N THR A 326 27.84 -10.04 4.80
CA THR A 326 27.69 -9.98 3.34
C THR A 326 26.43 -9.18 3.00
N VAL A 327 26.61 -7.99 2.41
CA VAL A 327 25.51 -7.14 1.96
C VAL A 327 25.21 -7.43 0.50
N ARG A 328 24.03 -7.95 0.20
CA ARG A 328 23.58 -8.08 -1.18
C ARG A 328 22.57 -6.98 -1.50
N LYS A 329 22.86 -6.22 -2.57
CA LYS A 329 21.80 -5.42 -3.23
C LYS A 329 20.78 -6.42 -3.73
N ALA A 330 19.62 -6.37 -3.11
CA ALA A 330 18.42 -6.81 -3.75
C ALA A 330 18.21 -6.09 -5.09
N ASN A 331 18.42 -6.77 -6.21
CA ASN A 331 17.28 -6.98 -7.09
C ASN A 331 16.50 -8.20 -6.55
N LEU A 332 16.31 -8.27 -5.21
CA LEU A 332 15.64 -9.35 -4.54
C LEU A 332 14.22 -9.30 -5.09
N LYS A 333 13.91 -10.35 -5.83
CA LYS A 333 12.81 -11.19 -5.41
C LYS A 333 13.06 -11.52 -3.92
N ILE A 334 12.32 -10.79 -3.08
CA ILE A 334 12.22 -10.70 -1.62
C ILE A 334 11.91 -12.05 -0.93
N TYR A 335 12.85 -12.98 -0.80
CA TYR A 335 12.62 -14.13 0.09
C TYR A 335 12.45 -13.59 1.53
N CYS A 336 11.27 -13.82 2.11
CA CYS A 336 10.75 -13.06 3.24
C CYS A 336 11.68 -12.96 4.48
N VAL A 337 12.04 -11.73 4.84
CA VAL A 337 11.39 -11.08 5.98
C VAL A 337 10.43 -10.03 5.39
N TYR A 338 9.20 -10.47 5.15
CA TYR A 338 8.10 -9.75 4.48
C TYR A 338 8.36 -9.21 3.06
N GLU A 339 8.13 -10.11 2.08
CA GLU A 339 7.14 -9.98 0.97
C GLU A 339 7.72 -10.23 -0.45
N ASP A 340 7.73 -11.47 -0.96
CA ASP A 340 8.12 -11.79 -2.36
C ASP A 340 6.98 -11.99 -3.34
N MET A 341 7.18 -11.47 -4.56
CA MET A 341 6.35 -11.78 -5.72
C MET A 341 7.20 -12.19 -6.93
N LEU A 342 6.71 -13.22 -7.59
CA LEU A 342 7.22 -13.95 -8.76
C LEU A 342 7.56 -13.03 -9.95
N MET A 343 8.63 -13.37 -10.69
CA MET A 343 8.69 -13.09 -12.14
C MET A 343 9.28 -14.26 -12.92
N SER A 344 8.62 -14.57 -14.03
CA SER A 344 9.09 -15.28 -15.23
C SER A 344 9.99 -14.36 -16.10
N PRO A 345 10.71 -14.87 -17.12
CA PRO A 345 11.98 -14.30 -17.57
C PRO A 345 11.79 -13.15 -18.59
N LEU A 346 12.57 -12.08 -18.43
CA LEU A 346 12.83 -11.09 -19.49
C LEU A 346 14.34 -10.99 -19.71
N ASN A 347 14.70 -11.00 -20.99
CA ASN A 347 16.01 -11.30 -21.57
C ASN A 347 17.21 -10.51 -21.01
N GLU A 348 18.34 -11.22 -20.90
CA GLU A 348 19.67 -10.67 -20.63
C GLU A 348 20.06 -9.61 -21.67
N VAL A 349 20.53 -8.46 -21.19
CA VAL A 349 21.52 -7.64 -21.92
C VAL A 349 22.75 -7.56 -21.02
N ARG A 350 23.77 -8.34 -21.36
CA ARG A 350 25.13 -8.19 -20.82
C ARG A 350 25.65 -6.81 -21.18
N ASN A 351 26.27 -6.14 -20.21
CA ASN A 351 27.40 -5.30 -20.55
C ASN A 351 28.56 -5.57 -19.58
N LYS A 352 29.71 -5.79 -20.20
CA LYS A 352 31.00 -6.23 -19.65
C LYS A 352 31.65 -5.13 -18.81
N ASP A 353 32.45 -5.59 -17.85
CA ASP A 353 33.72 -5.06 -17.37
C ASP A 353 33.87 -3.54 -17.20
N ASN A 354 34.11 -3.11 -15.96
CA ASN A 354 35.36 -2.44 -15.61
C ASN A 354 35.50 -2.35 -14.08
N GLY A 355 36.57 -2.94 -13.57
CA GLY A 355 36.95 -2.86 -12.15
C GLY A 355 37.37 -1.44 -11.77
N MET A 356 36.90 -0.98 -10.61
CA MET A 356 37.42 0.21 -9.95
C MET A 356 37.90 -0.17 -8.55
N LYS A 357 39.23 -0.18 -8.36
CA LYS A 357 39.86 -0.20 -7.04
C LYS A 357 39.67 1.18 -6.40
N LEU A 358 38.86 1.27 -5.35
CA LEU A 358 38.75 2.48 -4.52
C LEU A 358 39.73 2.38 -3.35
N LYS A 359 40.64 3.36 -3.27
CA LYS A 359 41.57 3.58 -2.15
C LYS A 359 40.79 3.84 -0.86
N GLU A 360 41.27 3.26 0.24
CA GLU A 360 40.76 3.49 1.58
C GLU A 360 40.98 4.94 2.02
N GLU A 361 39.89 5.67 2.26
CA GLU A 361 39.90 6.87 3.10
C GLU A 361 38.94 6.65 4.27
N LYS A 362 39.51 6.52 5.48
CA LYS A 362 38.78 6.44 6.75
C LYS A 362 38.06 7.77 7.01
N VAL A 363 36.77 7.83 6.70
CA VAL A 363 35.90 8.92 7.14
C VAL A 363 35.04 8.42 8.29
N ARG A 364 35.32 8.87 9.52
CA ARG A 364 34.40 8.71 10.67
C ARG A 364 33.18 9.59 10.42
N ILE A 365 32.01 8.97 10.29
CA ILE A 365 30.73 9.69 10.28
C ILE A 365 30.00 9.30 11.56
N ASN A 366 29.86 10.27 12.47
CA ASN A 366 29.09 10.15 13.70
C ASN A 366 27.60 10.29 13.35
N ILE A 367 26.84 9.19 13.36
CA ILE A 367 25.38 9.25 13.17
C ILE A 367 24.73 9.23 14.56
N THR A 368 24.46 10.42 15.09
CA THR A 368 23.60 10.61 16.27
C THR A 368 22.13 10.60 15.86
N GLY A 369 21.33 9.71 16.46
CA GLY A 369 19.91 9.97 16.69
C GLY A 369 18.89 9.22 15.81
N GLN A 370 18.75 7.91 16.02
CA GLN A 370 17.46 7.21 16.15
C GLN A 370 17.77 5.77 16.56
N LYS A 371 17.27 5.33 17.73
CA LYS A 371 17.37 3.92 18.14
C LYS A 371 16.54 3.10 17.16
N CYS A 372 17.20 2.43 16.21
CA CYS A 372 16.59 1.36 15.42
C CYS A 372 16.33 0.18 16.36
N ILE A 373 15.08 0.01 16.79
CA ILE A 373 14.67 -1.15 17.58
C ILE A 373 14.52 -2.32 16.59
N ALA A 374 15.57 -3.12 16.45
CA ALA A 374 15.44 -4.47 15.90
C ALA A 374 14.92 -5.38 17.01
N ARG A 375 13.67 -5.83 16.92
CA ARG A 375 13.17 -6.92 17.77
C ARG A 375 13.10 -8.20 16.95
N ASN A 376 13.98 -9.14 17.26
CA ASN A 376 13.92 -10.51 16.74
C ASN A 376 12.81 -11.25 17.49
N TYR A 377 11.75 -11.65 16.79
CA TYR A 377 10.63 -12.39 17.38
C TYR A 377 10.61 -13.88 17.04
N PHE A 378 11.59 -14.42 16.29
CA PHE A 378 11.68 -15.85 15.98
C PHE A 378 13.13 -16.37 15.94
N PRO A 379 13.39 -17.63 16.35
CA PRO A 379 14.69 -18.25 16.24
C PRO A 379 14.92 -18.69 14.79
N LEU A 380 15.71 -17.92 14.03
CA LEU A 380 16.24 -18.36 12.74
C LEU A 380 17.58 -19.07 12.99
N GLN A 381 17.80 -20.23 12.34
CA GLN A 381 19.05 -21.00 12.43
C GLN A 381 20.28 -20.28 11.82
N HIS A 382 20.08 -19.12 11.17
CA HIS A 382 21.14 -18.33 10.56
C HIS A 382 21.02 -16.84 10.94
N ASN A 383 22.16 -16.17 11.11
CA ASN A 383 22.28 -14.74 11.43
C ASN A 383 21.89 -13.88 10.21
N ILE A 384 20.58 -13.77 9.94
CA ILE A 384 20.05 -12.93 8.85
C ILE A 384 19.53 -11.62 9.44
N ILE A 385 20.10 -10.50 8.99
CA ILE A 385 19.64 -9.16 9.36
C ILE A 385 18.93 -8.54 8.16
N THR A 386 17.64 -8.22 8.31
CA THR A 386 16.89 -7.55 7.23
C THR A 386 16.81 -6.05 7.49
N PHE A 387 17.26 -5.26 6.52
CA PHE A 387 17.05 -3.82 6.48
C PHE A 387 15.99 -3.49 5.43
N LYS A 388 14.81 -3.11 5.90
CA LYS A 388 13.73 -2.57 5.07
C LYS A 388 13.62 -1.08 5.31
N ILE A 389 13.94 -0.28 4.30
CA ILE A 389 13.56 1.13 4.30
C ILE A 389 12.12 1.19 3.78
N GLN A 390 11.16 1.02 4.70
CA GLN A 390 9.75 1.16 4.38
C GLN A 390 9.41 2.64 4.27
N GLN A 391 9.59 3.20 3.07
CA GLN A 391 9.16 4.57 2.79
C GLN A 391 7.77 4.53 2.16
N THR A 392 6.75 4.57 3.01
CA THR A 392 5.38 4.81 2.54
C THR A 392 5.29 6.30 2.18
N ILE A 393 5.38 6.66 0.90
CA ILE A 393 5.07 8.01 0.45
C ILE A 393 3.57 8.18 0.55
N SER A 394 3.16 8.56 1.73
CA SER A 394 1.88 9.20 1.92
C SER A 394 2.15 10.69 1.72
N SER A 395 1.32 11.39 0.94
CA SER A 395 1.35 12.87 0.79
C SER A 395 1.44 13.59 2.15
N PHE A 396 1.05 12.89 3.21
CA PHE A 396 1.12 13.21 4.63
C PHE A 396 2.55 13.32 5.22
N TYR A 397 3.56 12.65 4.65
CA TYR A 397 4.96 12.70 5.13
C TYR A 397 5.62 14.07 4.89
N ILE A 398 5.21 14.77 3.83
CA ILE A 398 5.68 16.12 3.56
C ILE A 398 4.98 17.12 4.48
N LEU A 399 3.71 16.88 4.76
CA LEU A 399 2.89 17.74 5.60
C LEU A 399 3.16 17.56 7.11
N GLN A 400 3.84 16.48 7.48
CA GLN A 400 4.45 16.33 8.80
C GLN A 400 5.40 17.46 9.14
N TYR A 401 6.21 17.90 8.16
CA TYR A 401 7.11 19.02 8.37
C TYR A 401 6.35 20.35 8.46
N LEU A 402 5.23 20.50 7.75
CA LEU A 402 4.34 21.67 7.84
C LEU A 402 3.84 21.86 9.28
N LEU A 403 3.28 20.81 9.86
CA LEU A 403 2.69 20.88 11.20
C LEU A 403 3.75 21.03 12.30
N ILE A 404 4.91 20.38 12.15
CA ILE A 404 6.03 20.55 13.08
C ILE A 404 6.56 21.99 13.00
N HIS A 405 6.69 22.59 11.81
CA HIS A 405 7.10 23.98 11.68
C HIS A 405 6.06 24.94 12.27
N ILE A 406 4.77 24.76 11.98
CA ILE A 406 3.70 25.57 12.57
C ILE A 406 3.73 25.45 14.10
N LEU A 407 3.89 24.25 14.65
CA LEU A 407 3.99 24.03 16.10
C LEU A 407 5.25 24.65 16.71
N VAL A 408 6.38 24.61 16.02
CA VAL A 408 7.63 25.26 16.45
C VAL A 408 7.46 26.78 16.41
N THR A 409 6.89 27.33 15.34
CA THR A 409 6.59 28.77 15.19
C THR A 409 5.54 29.23 16.21
N PHE A 410 4.54 28.41 16.51
CA PHE A 410 3.52 28.70 17.53
C PHE A 410 4.12 28.66 18.94
N LYS A 411 5.02 27.71 19.22
CA LYS A 411 5.79 27.66 20.46
C LYS A 411 6.77 28.83 20.59
N GLN A 412 7.31 29.32 19.47
CA GLN A 412 8.13 30.53 19.42
C GLN A 412 7.25 31.76 19.72
N CYS A 413 6.09 31.91 19.07
CA CYS A 413 5.13 32.99 19.32
C CYS A 413 4.60 33.00 20.77
N LEU A 414 4.28 31.84 21.35
CA LEU A 414 3.86 31.74 22.75
C LEU A 414 4.99 32.11 23.72
N LYS A 415 6.25 31.79 23.38
CA LYS A 415 7.40 32.30 24.14
C LYS A 415 7.55 33.81 24.02
N THR A 416 7.31 34.41 22.84
CA THR A 416 7.36 35.86 22.67
C THR A 416 6.22 36.57 23.41
N LEU A 417 5.03 35.98 23.44
CA LEU A 417 3.87 36.49 24.18
C LEU A 417 4.02 36.34 25.70
N SER A 418 4.64 35.25 26.18
CA SER A 418 4.97 35.02 27.60
C SER A 418 6.10 35.94 28.11
N ILE A 419 6.84 36.62 27.23
CA ILE A 419 7.85 37.62 27.58
C ILE A 419 7.24 39.05 27.59
N GLN A 420 5.99 39.21 27.11
CA GLN A 420 5.25 40.48 27.10
C GLN A 420 4.13 40.56 28.16
N SER A 421 4.01 39.57 29.05
CA SER A 421 3.21 39.61 30.29
C SER A 421 4.12 39.49 31.49
#